data_AF-A0A1Q4FQM3-F1
#
_entry.id   AF-A0A1Q4FQM3-F1
#
_cell.length_a   1.000
_cell.length_b   1.000
_cell.length_c   1.000
_cell.angle_alpha   90.00
_cell.angle_beta   90.00
_cell.angle_gamma   90.00
#
_symmetry.space_group_name_H-M   'P 1'
#
loop_
_entity.id
_entity.type
_entity.pdbx_description
1 polymer ?
#
loop_
_entity_poly.entity_id
_entity_poly.type
_entity_poly.pdbx_seq_one_letter_code
_entity_poly.pdbx_strand_id
1 'polypeptide(L)'
;MDTEETAPLLLATVEPELRRVGFAFVAGATMAAQLADCGPLDDWTAFAASWNDMPVDAYMADHGRYRRRRHAVYAAGAAGIVREPPRPHYQSLDYNPLHGGIERWFEPIAPHWDAGASLPTVLRYCQRLFGALAPDATGWQIEVHQFRIEARAGEQGLPTPEGVHRDGVDYVLVLLVARHNIASGTTTIHEPDGTLLGRFTLTAPFDAALVDDARVCHGVTPVEAVDATAPAYRDVLVVTFRAVAAA
;
A
#
# COMPACT_ATOMS: atom_id res chain seq x y z
N MET A 1 -26.18 25.53 -5.51
CA MET A 1 -26.47 24.88 -6.80
C MET A 1 -25.13 24.53 -7.38
N ASP A 2 -24.59 23.42 -6.91
CA ASP A 2 -23.51 22.67 -7.56
C ASP A 2 -23.78 21.24 -7.15
N THR A 3 -24.27 20.49 -8.12
CA THR A 3 -24.71 19.11 -8.00
C THR A 3 -23.46 18.24 -7.89
N GLU A 4 -23.21 17.69 -6.71
CA GLU A 4 -22.41 16.48 -6.54
C GLU A 4 -23.08 15.38 -7.37
N GLU A 5 -22.55 15.16 -8.56
CA GLU A 5 -22.96 14.09 -9.45
C GLU A 5 -22.54 12.76 -8.83
N THR A 6 -23.49 12.10 -8.18
CA THR A 6 -23.36 10.73 -7.67
C THR A 6 -23.32 9.79 -8.87
N ALA A 7 -22.12 9.35 -9.24
CA ALA A 7 -21.93 8.32 -10.26
C ALA A 7 -22.44 6.96 -9.75
N PRO A 8 -23.05 6.12 -10.62
CA PRO A 8 -23.71 4.88 -10.22
C PRO A 8 -22.74 3.81 -9.73
N LEU A 9 -23.19 2.98 -8.78
CA LEU A 9 -22.54 1.74 -8.38
C LEU A 9 -22.31 0.85 -9.60
N LEU A 10 -21.04 0.70 -10.01
CA LEU A 10 -20.63 -0.33 -10.94
C LEU A 10 -19.57 -1.21 -10.29
N LEU A 11 -19.67 -2.51 -10.57
CA LEU A 11 -18.57 -3.45 -10.52
C LEU A 11 -17.58 -3.20 -11.70
N ALA A 12 -17.31 -1.93 -12.04
CA ALA A 12 -16.47 -1.54 -13.16
C ALA A 12 -15.58 -0.35 -12.77
N THR A 13 -14.26 -0.37 -12.95
CA THR A 13 -13.40 -1.45 -13.47
C THR A 13 -11.96 -1.02 -13.13
N VAL A 14 -11.50 -1.39 -11.92
CA VAL A 14 -10.12 -1.09 -11.48
C VAL A 14 -9.11 -1.58 -12.52
N GLU A 15 -9.35 -2.76 -13.10
CA GLU A 15 -8.54 -3.33 -14.17
C GLU A 15 -8.47 -2.42 -15.42
N PRO A 16 -9.58 -2.09 -16.13
CA PRO A 16 -9.55 -1.12 -17.22
C PRO A 16 -8.89 0.23 -16.91
N GLU A 17 -9.08 0.80 -15.72
CA GLU A 17 -8.40 2.05 -15.36
C GLU A 17 -6.88 1.85 -15.23
N LEU A 18 -6.45 0.77 -14.57
CA LEU A 18 -5.04 0.38 -14.54
C LEU A 18 -4.49 0.15 -15.94
N ARG A 19 -5.21 -0.54 -16.84
CA ARG A 19 -4.80 -0.70 -18.24
C ARG A 19 -4.73 0.65 -18.98
N ARG A 20 -5.66 1.56 -18.74
CA ARG A 20 -5.75 2.84 -19.45
C ARG A 20 -4.66 3.81 -19.01
N VAL A 21 -4.50 4.04 -17.71
CA VAL A 21 -3.65 5.12 -17.17
C VAL A 21 -2.60 4.67 -16.15
N GLY A 22 -2.56 3.39 -15.77
CA GLY A 22 -1.53 2.85 -14.87
C GLY A 22 -1.78 3.11 -13.38
N PHE A 23 -2.90 3.73 -13.00
CA PHE A 23 -3.29 3.85 -11.59
C PHE A 23 -4.81 3.90 -11.42
N ALA A 24 -5.28 3.63 -10.20
CA ALA A 24 -6.66 3.83 -9.81
C ALA A 24 -6.76 4.26 -8.35
N PHE A 25 -7.67 5.19 -8.06
CA PHE A 25 -8.17 5.45 -6.71
C PHE A 25 -9.52 4.77 -6.53
N VAL A 26 -9.70 4.06 -5.42
CA VAL A 26 -10.96 3.39 -5.07
C VAL A 26 -11.39 3.85 -3.69
N ALA A 27 -12.58 4.46 -3.59
CA ALA A 27 -13.14 4.91 -2.33
C ALA A 27 -13.49 3.74 -1.41
N GLY A 28 -13.36 3.94 -0.10
CA GLY A 28 -13.36 2.87 0.89
C GLY A 28 -14.60 1.99 0.91
N ALA A 29 -15.79 2.55 0.74
CA ALA A 29 -17.03 1.75 0.66
C ALA A 29 -17.02 0.79 -0.55
N THR A 30 -16.50 1.25 -1.69
CA THR A 30 -16.38 0.43 -2.91
C THR A 30 -15.29 -0.62 -2.75
N MET A 31 -14.12 -0.23 -2.22
CA MET A 31 -13.01 -1.13 -1.99
C MET A 31 -13.38 -2.23 -0.99
N ALA A 32 -14.04 -1.89 0.12
CA ALA A 32 -14.50 -2.83 1.13
C ALA A 32 -15.50 -3.85 0.54
N ALA A 33 -16.42 -3.41 -0.31
CA ALA A 33 -17.34 -4.30 -1.01
C ALA A 33 -16.60 -5.29 -1.94
N GLN A 34 -15.64 -4.79 -2.73
CA GLN A 34 -14.84 -5.64 -3.62
C GLN A 34 -13.96 -6.65 -2.86
N LEU A 35 -13.42 -6.26 -1.70
CA LEU A 35 -12.72 -7.18 -0.80
C LEU A 35 -13.67 -8.26 -0.27
N ALA A 36 -14.88 -7.89 0.15
CA ALA A 36 -15.86 -8.83 0.67
C ALA A 36 -16.26 -9.92 -0.35
N ASP A 37 -16.25 -9.59 -1.66
CA ASP A 37 -16.45 -10.57 -2.74
C ASP A 37 -15.31 -11.59 -2.87
N CYS A 38 -14.15 -11.29 -2.28
CA CYS A 38 -12.96 -12.16 -2.27
C CYS A 38 -12.79 -12.93 -0.96
N GLY A 39 -13.61 -12.66 0.06
CA GLY A 39 -13.62 -13.38 1.33
C GLY A 39 -14.06 -12.52 2.52
N PRO A 40 -14.09 -13.10 3.73
CA PRO A 40 -14.52 -12.40 4.93
C PRO A 40 -13.55 -11.29 5.35
N LEU A 41 -14.08 -10.33 6.11
CA LEU A 41 -13.37 -9.22 6.76
C LEU A 41 -13.81 -9.08 8.24
N ASP A 42 -14.32 -10.14 8.84
CA ASP A 42 -14.91 -10.15 10.19
C ASP A 42 -13.88 -9.84 11.29
N ASP A 43 -12.60 -10.13 11.05
CA ASP A 43 -11.49 -9.77 11.95
C ASP A 43 -10.87 -8.39 11.68
N TRP A 44 -11.43 -7.58 10.76
CA TRP A 44 -10.83 -6.31 10.32
C TRP A 44 -10.49 -5.37 11.47
N THR A 45 -11.37 -5.24 12.46
CA THR A 45 -11.12 -4.38 13.63
C THR A 45 -9.87 -4.82 14.40
N ALA A 46 -9.66 -6.12 14.58
CA ALA A 46 -8.49 -6.66 15.25
C ALA A 46 -7.23 -6.52 14.38
N PHE A 47 -7.36 -6.77 13.07
CA PHE A 47 -6.26 -6.61 12.11
C PHE A 47 -5.78 -5.15 12.05
N ALA A 48 -6.69 -4.19 11.94
CA ALA A 48 -6.38 -2.77 11.95
C ALA A 48 -5.73 -2.32 13.28
N ALA A 49 -6.12 -2.93 14.40
CA ALA A 49 -5.52 -2.65 15.71
C ALA A 49 -4.04 -3.09 15.79
N SER A 50 -3.57 -4.00 14.93
CA SER A 50 -2.18 -4.48 14.92
C SER A 50 -1.16 -3.42 14.47
N TRP A 51 -1.61 -2.24 14.04
CA TRP A 51 -0.70 -1.11 13.77
C TRP A 51 -0.23 -0.42 15.07
N ASN A 52 -0.96 -0.61 16.19
CA ASN A 52 -0.71 0.11 17.44
C ASN A 52 0.55 -0.35 18.19
N ASP A 53 1.03 -1.56 17.93
CA ASP A 53 2.18 -2.17 18.61
C ASP A 53 3.42 -2.30 17.71
N MET A 54 3.41 -1.69 16.52
CA MET A 54 4.53 -1.80 15.58
C MET A 54 5.81 -1.11 16.09
N PRO A 55 6.99 -1.70 15.84
CA PRO A 55 8.27 -1.12 16.20
C PRO A 55 8.61 0.06 15.29
N VAL A 56 9.45 0.97 15.79
CA VAL A 56 10.03 2.05 14.99
C VAL A 56 10.94 1.46 13.91
N ASP A 57 10.89 2.01 12.70
CA ASP A 57 11.79 1.65 11.61
C ASP A 57 13.22 2.12 11.93
N ALA A 58 14.13 1.16 12.12
CA ALA A 58 15.53 1.42 12.46
C ALA A 58 16.40 1.78 11.23
N TYR A 59 15.85 1.73 10.02
CA TYR A 59 16.57 1.93 8.76
C TYR A 59 16.25 3.28 8.08
N MET A 60 15.65 4.22 8.81
CA MET A 60 15.39 5.58 8.33
C MET A 60 16.71 6.32 8.08
N ALA A 61 17.06 6.58 6.81
CA ALA A 61 18.30 7.26 6.42
C ALA A 61 18.41 8.70 6.93
N ASP A 62 17.29 9.39 7.14
CA ASP A 62 17.22 10.72 7.75
C ASP A 62 17.24 10.67 9.30
N HIS A 63 17.39 9.46 9.88
CA HIS A 63 17.29 9.19 11.31
C HIS A 63 15.94 9.58 11.94
N GLY A 64 14.90 9.79 11.12
CA GLY A 64 13.55 10.08 11.57
C GLY A 64 12.97 8.92 12.37
N ARG A 65 12.13 9.22 13.37
CA ARG A 65 11.41 8.20 14.16
C ARG A 65 9.91 8.22 13.92
N TYR A 66 9.49 8.83 12.81
CA TYR A 66 8.09 8.97 12.43
C TYR A 66 7.53 7.72 11.73
N ARG A 67 8.36 6.77 11.29
CA ARG A 67 7.90 5.54 10.61
C ARG A 67 7.97 4.34 11.55
N ARG A 68 6.89 3.58 11.62
CA ARG A 68 6.83 2.24 12.23
C ARG A 68 6.41 1.24 11.17
N ARG A 69 6.94 0.02 11.23
CA ARG A 69 6.62 -0.97 10.21
C ARG A 69 6.80 -2.42 10.64
N ARG A 70 6.07 -3.29 9.95
CA ARG A 70 6.29 -4.74 9.90
C ARG A 70 6.26 -5.22 8.45
N HIS A 71 6.80 -6.42 8.22
CA HIS A 71 6.95 -6.99 6.87
C HIS A 71 6.61 -8.47 6.83
N ALA A 72 6.06 -8.95 5.72
CA ALA A 72 5.96 -10.37 5.43
C ALA A 72 6.07 -10.62 3.93
N VAL A 73 6.45 -11.84 3.57
CA VAL A 73 6.62 -12.26 2.18
C VAL A 73 5.76 -13.48 1.91
N TYR A 74 5.16 -13.50 0.73
CA TYR A 74 4.32 -14.59 0.25
C TYR A 74 4.67 -14.92 -1.19
N ALA A 75 4.38 -16.16 -1.58
CA ALA A 75 4.33 -16.57 -2.97
C ALA A 75 2.87 -16.89 -3.32
N ALA A 76 2.45 -16.56 -4.53
CA ALA A 76 1.15 -16.97 -5.06
C ALA A 76 1.30 -17.69 -6.39
N GLY A 77 0.56 -18.77 -6.56
CA GLY A 77 0.50 -19.53 -7.81
C GLY A 77 -0.82 -20.31 -7.93
N ALA A 78 -0.86 -21.31 -8.80
CA ALA A 78 -2.06 -22.13 -9.02
C ALA A 78 -2.53 -22.86 -7.74
N ALA A 79 -1.63 -23.18 -6.82
CA ALA A 79 -1.93 -23.84 -5.55
C ALA A 79 -2.48 -22.88 -4.47
N GLY A 80 -2.55 -21.58 -4.75
CA GLY A 80 -2.96 -20.54 -3.80
C GLY A 80 -1.80 -19.66 -3.34
N ILE A 81 -2.02 -18.98 -2.21
CA ILE A 81 -1.07 -18.03 -1.61
C ILE A 81 -0.47 -18.68 -0.36
N VAL A 82 0.86 -18.67 -0.26
CA VAL A 82 1.62 -19.31 0.83
C VAL A 82 2.62 -18.32 1.38
N ARG A 83 2.73 -18.21 2.71
CA ARG A 83 3.77 -17.41 3.37
C ARG A 83 5.14 -18.02 3.11
N GLU A 84 6.10 -17.17 2.73
CA GLU A 84 7.50 -17.55 2.60
C GLU A 84 8.28 -17.28 3.91
N PRO A 85 9.45 -17.92 4.09
CA PRO A 85 10.36 -17.55 5.17
C PRO A 85 10.69 -16.05 5.14
N PRO A 86 10.87 -15.40 6.32
CA PRO A 86 11.31 -14.01 6.37
C PRO A 86 12.59 -13.80 5.55
N ARG A 87 12.60 -12.74 4.76
CA ARG A 87 13.74 -12.29 3.95
C ARG A 87 13.87 -10.77 4.07
N PRO A 88 15.04 -10.19 3.83
CA PRO A 88 15.17 -8.75 3.89
C PRO A 88 14.37 -8.11 2.78
N HIS A 89 13.80 -6.95 3.06
CA HIS A 89 13.31 -6.08 2.03
C HIS A 89 14.50 -5.38 1.37
N TYR A 90 14.67 -5.60 0.07
CA TYR A 90 15.75 -5.04 -0.73
C TYR A 90 15.17 -4.26 -1.91
N GLN A 91 15.68 -3.05 -2.11
CA GLN A 91 15.43 -2.25 -3.31
C GLN A 91 16.79 -1.84 -3.87
N SER A 92 16.97 -1.84 -5.19
CA SER A 92 18.18 -1.28 -5.79
C SER A 92 18.18 0.25 -5.64
N LEU A 93 19.34 0.86 -5.78
CA LEU A 93 19.47 2.32 -5.79
C LEU A 93 18.72 2.98 -6.96
N ASP A 94 18.49 2.24 -8.05
CA ASP A 94 17.73 2.72 -9.20
C ASP A 94 16.26 2.98 -8.86
N TYR A 95 15.69 2.22 -7.92
CA TYR A 95 14.30 2.35 -7.48
C TYR A 95 14.14 3.15 -6.19
N ASN A 96 15.06 2.97 -5.25
CA ASN A 96 15.07 3.71 -3.99
C ASN A 96 16.44 4.38 -3.77
N PRO A 97 16.63 5.62 -4.24
CA PRO A 97 17.89 6.33 -4.07
C PRO A 97 18.26 6.61 -2.61
N LEU A 98 17.28 6.62 -1.70
CA LEU A 98 17.46 6.99 -0.29
C LEU A 98 17.80 5.79 0.61
N HIS A 99 17.16 4.64 0.38
CA HIS A 99 17.33 3.43 1.19
C HIS A 99 17.78 2.19 0.40
N GLY A 100 18.05 2.34 -0.90
CA GLY A 100 18.45 1.23 -1.77
C GLY A 100 19.87 0.75 -1.53
N GLY A 101 20.18 -0.44 -2.06
CA GLY A 101 21.52 -1.03 -1.98
C GLY A 101 21.86 -1.69 -0.64
N ILE A 102 20.94 -1.70 0.32
CA ILE A 102 21.08 -2.41 1.60
C ILE A 102 19.92 -3.40 1.82
N GLU A 103 20.23 -4.51 2.48
CA GLU A 103 19.22 -5.45 3.00
C GLU A 103 18.64 -4.92 4.32
N ARG A 104 17.32 -4.77 4.38
CA ARG A 104 16.63 -4.28 5.58
C ARG A 104 15.75 -5.37 6.17
N TRP A 105 16.09 -5.81 7.37
CA TRP A 105 15.34 -6.83 8.10
C TRP A 105 14.35 -6.16 9.04
N PHE A 106 13.06 -6.27 8.74
CA PHE A 106 12.00 -5.71 9.58
C PHE A 106 11.35 -6.77 10.45
N GLU A 107 10.70 -6.34 11.54
CA GLU A 107 9.92 -7.27 12.37
C GLU A 107 8.80 -7.90 11.54
N PRO A 108 8.59 -9.23 11.63
CA PRO A 108 7.61 -9.90 10.81
C PRO A 108 6.17 -9.52 11.20
N ILE A 109 5.28 -9.43 10.22
CA ILE A 109 3.84 -9.45 10.48
C ILE A 109 3.50 -10.79 11.15
N ALA A 110 2.76 -10.73 12.27
CA ALA A 110 2.47 -11.92 13.08
C ALA A 110 1.83 -13.04 12.23
N PRO A 111 2.34 -14.28 12.25
CA PRO A 111 1.87 -15.37 11.38
C PRO A 111 0.40 -15.76 11.56
N HIS A 112 -0.21 -15.48 12.72
CA HIS A 112 -1.62 -15.81 12.94
C HIS A 112 -2.57 -15.07 11.98
N TRP A 113 -2.15 -13.93 11.42
CA TRP A 113 -2.92 -13.20 10.41
C TRP A 113 -3.03 -13.96 9.08
N ASP A 114 -2.15 -14.94 8.81
CA ASP A 114 -2.25 -15.78 7.61
C ASP A 114 -3.50 -16.68 7.62
N ALA A 115 -3.92 -17.07 8.82
CA ALA A 115 -5.13 -17.85 9.06
C ALA A 115 -6.33 -16.97 9.45
N GLY A 116 -6.15 -15.65 9.47
CA GLY A 116 -7.22 -14.68 9.68
C GLY A 116 -8.09 -14.53 8.42
N ALA A 117 -9.03 -13.59 8.48
CA ALA A 117 -9.93 -13.30 7.37
C ALA A 117 -9.38 -12.18 6.49
N SER A 118 -9.04 -11.04 7.08
CA SER A 118 -8.76 -9.80 6.36
C SER A 118 -7.53 -9.87 5.46
N LEU A 119 -6.38 -10.29 5.99
CA LEU A 119 -5.14 -10.33 5.21
C LEU A 119 -5.24 -11.30 4.02
N PRO A 120 -5.68 -12.56 4.18
CA PRO A 120 -5.90 -13.45 3.04
C PRO A 120 -6.92 -12.93 2.03
N THR A 121 -7.97 -12.23 2.47
CA THR A 121 -8.96 -11.58 1.58
C THR A 121 -8.32 -10.50 0.71
N VAL A 122 -7.50 -9.61 1.30
CA VAL A 122 -6.76 -8.59 0.55
C VAL A 122 -5.79 -9.22 -0.46
N LEU A 123 -5.05 -10.25 -0.04
CA LEU A 123 -4.10 -10.94 -0.93
C LEU A 123 -4.80 -11.64 -2.10
N ARG A 124 -5.96 -12.30 -1.86
CA ARG A 124 -6.76 -12.92 -2.93
C ARG A 124 -7.32 -11.90 -3.90
N TYR A 125 -7.81 -10.77 -3.40
CA TYR A 125 -8.26 -9.67 -4.25
C TYR A 125 -7.14 -9.21 -5.19
N CYS A 126 -5.94 -8.93 -4.64
CA CYS A 126 -4.79 -8.49 -5.43
C CYS A 126 -4.35 -9.54 -6.45
N GLN A 127 -4.27 -10.81 -6.05
CA GLN A 127 -3.91 -11.91 -6.95
C GLN A 127 -4.88 -12.02 -8.14
N ARG A 128 -6.20 -11.89 -7.90
CA ARG A 128 -7.21 -11.94 -8.96
C ARG A 128 -7.08 -10.76 -9.92
N LEU A 129 -6.98 -9.55 -9.38
CA LEU A 129 -6.89 -8.32 -10.17
C LEU A 129 -5.60 -8.26 -10.99
N PHE A 130 -4.44 -8.46 -10.36
CA PHE A 130 -3.15 -8.37 -11.04
C PHE A 130 -2.92 -9.57 -11.96
N GLY A 131 -3.47 -10.74 -11.65
CA GLY A 131 -3.50 -11.89 -12.56
C GLY A 131 -4.29 -11.61 -13.84
N ALA A 132 -5.40 -10.87 -13.76
CA ALA A 132 -6.13 -10.43 -14.96
C ALA A 132 -5.30 -9.45 -15.80
N LEU A 133 -4.54 -8.55 -15.15
CA LEU A 133 -3.68 -7.57 -15.83
C LEU A 133 -2.46 -8.19 -16.50
N ALA A 134 -1.88 -9.25 -15.90
CA ALA A 134 -0.70 -9.96 -16.38
C ALA A 134 -1.01 -11.45 -16.64
N PRO A 135 -1.72 -11.80 -17.73
CA PRO A 135 -2.14 -13.18 -18.01
C PRO A 135 -0.98 -14.16 -18.24
N ASP A 136 0.21 -13.65 -18.59
CA ASP A 136 1.41 -14.46 -18.80
C ASP A 136 2.19 -14.76 -17.51
N ALA A 137 1.80 -14.17 -16.37
CA ALA A 137 2.44 -14.43 -15.09
C ALA A 137 2.10 -15.84 -14.59
N THR A 138 3.12 -16.68 -14.36
CA THR A 138 2.91 -18.05 -13.84
C THR A 138 2.81 -18.11 -12.32
N GLY A 139 3.13 -17.00 -11.66
CA GLY A 139 3.06 -16.85 -10.21
C GLY A 139 3.51 -15.45 -9.80
N TRP A 140 3.52 -15.21 -8.49
CA TRP A 140 3.84 -13.92 -7.91
C TRP A 140 4.74 -14.08 -6.69
N GLN A 141 5.73 -13.19 -6.58
CA GLN A 141 6.35 -12.85 -5.31
C GLN A 141 5.64 -11.64 -4.74
N ILE A 142 5.23 -11.74 -3.48
CA ILE A 142 4.40 -10.74 -2.82
C ILE A 142 5.13 -10.26 -1.58
N GLU A 143 5.23 -8.94 -1.40
CA GLU A 143 5.63 -8.37 -0.12
C GLU A 143 4.51 -7.55 0.48
N VAL A 144 4.29 -7.75 1.78
CA VAL A 144 3.27 -7.06 2.56
C VAL A 144 3.97 -6.21 3.60
N HIS A 145 3.68 -4.91 3.58
CA HIS A 145 4.23 -3.95 4.53
C HIS A 145 3.08 -3.31 5.31
N GLN A 146 3.15 -3.40 6.63
CA GLN A 146 2.36 -2.55 7.51
C GLN A 146 3.17 -1.29 7.77
N PHE A 147 2.59 -0.11 7.52
CA PHE A 147 3.23 1.16 7.81
C PHE A 147 2.34 2.04 8.67
N ARG A 148 2.93 2.63 9.71
CA ARG A 148 2.39 3.79 10.42
C ARG A 148 3.36 4.96 10.24
N ILE A 149 2.84 6.09 9.79
CA ILE A 149 3.55 7.35 9.69
C ILE A 149 2.97 8.30 10.74
N GLU A 150 3.78 8.71 11.69
CA GLU A 150 3.41 9.60 12.78
C GLU A 150 3.79 11.05 12.44
N ALA A 151 2.93 12.00 12.77
CA ALA A 151 3.27 13.42 12.82
C ALA A 151 3.30 13.86 14.29
N ARG A 152 4.20 14.79 14.64
CA ARG A 152 4.35 15.30 16.01
C ARG A 152 4.48 16.82 15.99
N ALA A 153 4.39 17.43 17.17
CA ALA A 153 4.61 18.87 17.31
C ALA A 153 5.99 19.26 16.75
N GLY A 154 6.00 20.08 15.69
CA GLY A 154 7.23 20.55 15.04
C GLY A 154 7.94 19.51 14.15
N GLU A 155 7.36 18.32 13.95
CA GLU A 155 7.94 17.25 13.13
C GLU A 155 6.85 16.66 12.20
N GLN A 156 7.02 16.86 10.90
CA GLN A 156 6.15 16.25 9.89
C GLN A 156 6.45 14.76 9.77
N GLY A 157 5.45 13.95 9.46
CA GLY A 157 5.66 12.57 9.04
C GLY A 157 5.84 12.50 7.52
N LEU A 158 6.86 11.77 7.04
CA LEU A 158 7.12 11.61 5.61
C LEU A 158 6.75 10.19 5.16
N PRO A 159 5.62 9.96 4.47
CA PRO A 159 5.29 8.62 4.02
C PRO A 159 6.25 8.08 2.96
N THR A 160 6.68 8.96 2.05
CA THR A 160 7.65 8.68 0.98
C THR A 160 8.82 9.67 1.10
N PRO A 161 9.76 9.48 2.05
CA PRO A 161 10.86 10.42 2.27
C PRO A 161 11.79 10.60 1.06
N GLU A 162 11.85 9.61 0.18
CA GLU A 162 12.51 9.65 -1.12
C GLU A 162 11.79 10.52 -2.18
N GLY A 163 10.54 10.90 -1.94
CA GLY A 163 9.71 11.64 -2.90
C GLY A 163 8.96 10.74 -3.87
N VAL A 164 8.74 11.24 -5.09
CA VAL A 164 8.07 10.48 -6.17
C VAL A 164 9.01 9.38 -6.67
N HIS A 165 8.56 8.13 -6.64
CA HIS A 165 9.38 6.96 -6.93
C HIS A 165 8.56 5.84 -7.59
N ARG A 166 9.23 4.72 -7.83
CA ARG A 166 8.63 3.42 -8.14
C ARG A 166 9.13 2.41 -7.13
N ASP A 167 8.30 1.43 -6.81
CA ASP A 167 8.67 0.37 -5.87
C ASP A 167 9.65 -0.65 -6.47
N GLY A 168 9.72 -0.70 -7.81
CA GLY A 168 10.53 -1.61 -8.60
C GLY A 168 9.87 -2.96 -8.79
N VAL A 169 8.54 -3.04 -8.71
CA VAL A 169 7.72 -4.25 -8.85
C VAL A 169 6.79 -4.14 -10.06
N ASP A 170 5.83 -5.04 -10.23
CA ASP A 170 4.86 -4.95 -11.32
C ASP A 170 3.62 -4.16 -10.89
N TYR A 171 3.05 -4.51 -9.72
CA TYR A 171 1.83 -3.88 -9.23
C TYR A 171 1.87 -3.61 -7.72
N VAL A 172 1.16 -2.56 -7.30
CA VAL A 172 1.09 -2.12 -5.91
C VAL A 172 -0.36 -1.84 -5.51
N LEU A 173 -0.75 -2.29 -4.32
CA LEU A 173 -1.90 -1.80 -3.58
C LEU A 173 -1.42 -1.01 -2.37
N VAL A 174 -1.95 0.19 -2.17
CA VAL A 174 -1.83 0.96 -0.92
C VAL A 174 -3.24 1.13 -0.35
N LEU A 175 -3.54 0.42 0.74
CA LEU A 175 -4.85 0.43 1.39
C LEU A 175 -4.78 1.22 2.70
N LEU A 176 -5.63 2.25 2.86
CA LEU A 176 -5.73 2.99 4.11
C LEU A 176 -6.39 2.13 5.19
N VAL A 177 -5.68 1.93 6.29
CA VAL A 177 -6.19 1.22 7.47
C VAL A 177 -6.83 2.21 8.43
N ALA A 178 -6.09 3.28 8.75
CA ALA A 178 -6.57 4.34 9.62
C ALA A 178 -5.88 5.66 9.31
N ARG A 179 -6.58 6.75 9.62
CA ARG A 179 -6.06 8.11 9.57
C ARG A 179 -6.58 8.83 10.79
N HIS A 180 -5.70 9.48 11.53
CA HIS A 180 -6.08 10.15 12.76
C HIS A 180 -5.33 11.46 12.94
N ASN A 181 -6.07 12.54 13.18
CA ASN A 181 -5.53 13.86 13.57
C ASN A 181 -4.41 14.39 12.64
N ILE A 182 -4.48 14.10 11.33
CA ILE A 182 -3.50 14.58 10.36
C ILE A 182 -4.13 15.38 9.22
N ALA A 183 -3.43 16.42 8.78
CA ALA A 183 -3.64 17.11 7.51
C ALA A 183 -2.78 16.48 6.40
N SER A 184 -3.06 16.80 5.13
CA SER A 184 -2.25 16.39 3.97
C SER A 184 -2.14 14.86 3.78
N GLY A 185 -0.99 14.31 3.38
CA GLY A 185 -0.88 12.90 2.98
C GLY A 185 -1.55 12.60 1.64
N THR A 186 -1.44 13.54 0.70
CA THR A 186 -1.99 13.47 -0.65
C THR A 186 -1.07 12.62 -1.51
N THR A 187 -1.62 11.56 -2.11
CA THR A 187 -0.96 10.77 -3.14
C THR A 187 -0.89 11.58 -4.44
N THR A 188 0.28 11.59 -5.08
CA THR A 188 0.49 12.14 -6.43
C THR A 188 0.97 11.03 -7.36
N ILE A 189 0.48 11.03 -8.59
CA ILE A 189 0.86 10.09 -9.64
C ILE A 189 1.46 10.86 -10.80
N HIS A 190 2.59 10.38 -11.30
CA HIS A 190 3.40 11.06 -12.30
C HIS A 190 3.79 10.11 -13.44
N GLU A 191 3.96 10.66 -14.64
CA GLU A 191 4.71 9.99 -15.69
C GLU A 191 6.19 9.82 -15.29
N PRO A 192 6.93 8.93 -15.96
CA PRO A 192 8.35 8.71 -15.67
C PRO A 192 9.22 9.95 -15.85
N ASP A 193 8.79 10.91 -16.68
CA ASP A 193 9.47 12.19 -16.89
C ASP A 193 9.15 13.25 -15.81
N GLY A 194 8.29 12.92 -14.84
CA GLY A 194 7.86 13.79 -13.75
C GLY A 194 6.53 14.52 -13.98
N THR A 195 5.92 14.43 -15.16
CA THR A 195 4.63 15.07 -15.47
C THR A 195 3.53 14.56 -14.54
N LEU A 196 2.81 15.46 -13.86
CA LEU A 196 1.72 15.08 -12.95
C LEU A 196 0.50 14.56 -13.73
N LEU A 197 0.12 13.31 -13.47
CA LEU A 197 -1.07 12.67 -14.04
C LEU A 197 -2.31 12.82 -13.16
N GLY A 198 -2.13 12.82 -11.84
CA GLY A 198 -3.26 12.88 -10.91
C GLY A 198 -2.83 13.03 -9.46
N ARG A 199 -3.78 13.43 -8.61
CA ARG A 199 -3.60 13.49 -7.16
C ARG A 199 -4.91 13.21 -6.44
N PHE A 200 -4.82 12.56 -5.28
CA PHE A 200 -5.96 12.26 -4.42
C PHE A 200 -5.47 12.00 -3.00
N THR A 201 -6.35 12.07 -2.01
CA THR A 201 -6.01 11.82 -0.60
C THR A 201 -6.82 10.65 -0.10
N LEU A 202 -6.17 9.66 0.52
CA LEU A 202 -6.86 8.60 1.23
C LEU A 202 -7.33 9.17 2.58
N THR A 203 -8.65 9.19 2.79
CA THR A 203 -9.31 9.89 3.91
C THR A 203 -10.14 8.98 4.80
N ALA A 204 -10.69 7.89 4.25
CA ALA A 204 -11.49 6.92 4.98
C ALA A 204 -10.83 5.53 4.97
N PRO A 205 -11.01 4.72 6.03
CA PRO A 205 -10.59 3.32 6.01
C PRO A 205 -11.08 2.62 4.74
N PHE A 206 -10.23 1.74 4.21
CA PHE A 206 -10.37 1.07 2.92
C PHE A 206 -10.17 1.94 1.67
N ASP A 207 -10.01 3.26 1.75
CA ASP A 207 -9.56 4.03 0.60
C ASP A 207 -8.26 3.42 0.05
N ALA A 208 -8.22 3.16 -1.26
CA ALA A 208 -7.10 2.46 -1.89
C ALA A 208 -6.53 3.21 -3.08
N ALA A 209 -5.20 3.17 -3.20
CA ALA A 209 -4.49 3.45 -4.44
C ALA A 209 -4.00 2.11 -5.03
N LEU A 210 -4.23 1.89 -6.32
CA LEU A 210 -3.61 0.79 -7.05
C LEU A 210 -2.75 1.35 -8.17
N VAL A 211 -1.60 0.72 -8.41
CA VAL A 211 -0.57 1.23 -9.31
C VAL A 211 -0.01 0.10 -10.16
N ASP A 212 0.14 0.36 -11.46
CA ASP A 212 1.02 -0.36 -12.39
C ASP A 212 2.40 0.31 -12.34
N ASP A 213 3.29 -0.27 -11.55
CA ASP A 213 4.57 0.35 -11.12
C ASP A 213 5.57 0.47 -12.28
N ALA A 214 5.36 -0.29 -13.36
CA ALA A 214 6.16 -0.19 -14.58
C ALA A 214 5.84 1.08 -15.39
N ARG A 215 4.65 1.67 -15.22
CA ARG A 215 4.15 2.74 -16.08
C ARG A 215 4.17 4.12 -15.46
N VAL A 216 3.92 4.21 -14.16
CA VAL A 216 3.80 5.49 -13.45
C VAL A 216 4.70 5.51 -12.21
N CYS A 217 5.04 6.71 -11.78
CA CYS A 217 5.69 6.96 -10.51
C CYS A 217 4.65 7.50 -9.52
N HIS A 218 4.85 7.27 -8.23
CA HIS A 218 3.95 7.79 -7.19
C HIS A 218 4.70 8.35 -6.00
N GLY A 219 4.08 9.27 -5.29
CA GLY A 219 4.59 9.84 -4.05
C GLY A 219 3.45 10.25 -3.13
N VAL A 220 3.77 10.56 -1.88
CA VAL A 220 2.78 11.05 -0.90
C VAL A 220 3.34 12.27 -0.20
N THR A 221 2.56 13.35 -0.15
CA THR A 221 2.97 14.56 0.56
C THR A 221 3.16 14.29 2.05
N PRO A 222 4.00 15.10 2.74
CA PRO A 222 4.13 15.04 4.19
C PRO A 222 2.78 15.13 4.91
N VAL A 223 2.69 14.50 6.08
CA VAL A 223 1.54 14.62 6.99
C VAL A 223 1.91 15.49 8.19
N GLU A 224 0.96 16.30 8.62
CA GLU A 224 1.11 17.22 9.76
C GLU A 224 0.01 16.97 10.78
N ALA A 225 0.33 17.09 12.07
CA ALA A 225 -0.68 17.02 13.11
C ALA A 225 -1.63 18.22 13.03
N VAL A 226 -2.94 17.97 13.01
CA VAL A 226 -3.95 19.04 13.07
C VAL A 226 -3.98 19.65 14.47
N ASP A 227 -4.05 18.80 15.49
CA ASP A 227 -3.80 19.14 16.88
C ASP A 227 -2.45 18.56 17.30
N ALA A 228 -1.47 19.44 17.49
CA ALA A 228 -0.10 19.07 17.87
C ALA A 228 0.01 18.46 19.28
N THR A 229 -1.04 18.53 20.08
CA THR A 229 -1.08 17.98 21.46
C THR A 229 -1.64 16.57 21.55
N ALA A 230 -2.22 16.04 20.46
CA ALA A 230 -2.78 14.71 20.38
C ALA A 230 -1.98 13.80 19.43
N PRO A 231 -2.03 12.47 19.58
CA PRO A 231 -1.44 11.55 18.60
C PRO A 231 -1.93 11.85 17.19
N ALA A 232 -1.06 11.78 16.20
CA ALA A 232 -1.38 12.05 14.80
C ALA A 232 -0.68 11.03 13.90
N TYR A 233 -1.43 10.30 13.07
CA TYR A 233 -0.85 9.23 12.26
C TYR A 233 -1.66 8.85 11.02
N ARG A 234 -0.96 8.22 10.07
CA ARG A 234 -1.48 7.55 8.87
C ARG A 234 -1.04 6.10 8.85
N ASP A 235 -2.00 5.19 8.82
CA ASP A 235 -1.77 3.75 8.75
C ASP A 235 -2.16 3.22 7.38
N VAL A 236 -1.23 2.53 6.71
CA VAL A 236 -1.49 1.84 5.45
C VAL A 236 -0.96 0.42 5.46
N LEU A 237 -1.68 -0.43 4.74
CA LEU A 237 -1.20 -1.73 4.28
C LEU A 237 -0.73 -1.55 2.82
N VAL A 238 0.54 -1.81 2.56
CA VAL A 238 1.10 -1.83 1.21
C VAL A 238 1.33 -3.28 0.80
N VAL A 239 0.81 -3.67 -0.36
CA VAL A 239 0.99 -5.01 -0.91
C VAL A 239 1.57 -4.87 -2.31
N THR A 240 2.78 -5.39 -2.50
CA THR A 240 3.48 -5.35 -3.79
C THR A 240 3.48 -6.72 -4.43
N PHE A 241 3.32 -6.78 -5.74
CA PHE A 241 3.31 -7.98 -6.54
C PHE A 241 4.39 -7.88 -7.61
N ARG A 242 5.29 -8.87 -7.64
CA ARG A 242 6.25 -9.07 -8.72
C ARG A 242 5.95 -10.36 -9.45
N ALA A 243 5.75 -10.31 -10.76
CA ALA A 243 5.48 -11.47 -11.58
C ALA A 243 6.69 -12.42 -11.59
N VAL A 244 6.43 -13.71 -11.45
CA VAL A 244 7.41 -14.77 -11.72
C VAL A 244 7.24 -15.16 -13.19
N ALA A 245 8.27 -14.93 -13.99
CA ALA A 245 8.30 -15.37 -15.38
C ALA A 245 8.38 -16.90 -15.45
N ALA A 246 7.80 -17.48 -16.50
CA ALA A 246 8.08 -18.86 -16.86
C ALA A 246 9.58 -19.02 -17.12
N ALA A 247 10.17 -20.08 -16.54
CA ALA A 247 11.57 -20.45 -16.76
C ALA A 247 11.82 -20.90 -18.20
#